data_AF-A0A4Y2QKW5-F1
#
_entry.id   AF-A0A4Y2QKW5-F1
#
_cell.length_a   1.000
_cell.length_b   1.000
_cell.length_c   1.000
_cell.angle_alpha   90.00
_cell.angle_beta   90.00
_cell.angle_gamma   90.00
#
_symmetry.space_group_name_H-M   'P 1'
#
loop_
_entity.id
_entity.type
_entity.pdbx_description
1 polymer ?
#
loop_
_entity_poly.entity_id
_entity_poly.type
_entity_poly.pdbx_seq_one_letter_code
_entity_poly.pdbx_strand_id
1 'polypeptide(L)'
;MLIFASKPRGIQELLDISNMSLGALGLRINFLKSFTISLVPSGRDKKVKIAQGSFRVGNTPTPQLGVDEEWTYLGVPFTPDGKAKVKILEHLRPKLEILTKAPLKPQQRLFFLRCHLLPGVFHLLALGRATVSSLKKADTVVRSYLSK
;
A
#
# COMPACT_ATOMS: atom_id res chain seq x y z
N MET A 1 -3.96 12.03 -1.21
CA MET A 1 -4.61 12.34 -2.50
C MET A 1 -3.80 11.67 -3.60
N LEU A 2 -4.45 11.13 -4.63
CA LEU A 2 -3.80 10.61 -5.84
C LEU A 2 -4.27 11.45 -7.03
N ILE A 3 -3.34 11.85 -7.89
CA ILE A 3 -3.60 12.60 -9.11
C ILE A 3 -3.07 11.79 -10.29
N PHE A 4 -3.84 11.70 -11.36
CA PHE A 4 -3.46 10.99 -12.57
C PHE A 4 -3.57 11.91 -13.77
N ALA A 5 -2.61 11.83 -14.68
CA ALA A 5 -2.68 12.49 -15.99
C ALA A 5 -2.00 11.62 -17.04
N SER A 6 -2.49 11.68 -18.28
CA SER A 6 -1.90 10.93 -19.39
C SER A 6 -0.65 11.58 -19.97
N LYS A 7 -0.38 12.85 -19.64
CA LYS A 7 0.75 13.63 -20.16
C LYS A 7 1.55 14.27 -19.01
N PRO A 8 2.89 14.35 -19.10
CA PRO A 8 3.73 14.98 -18.08
C PRO A 8 3.38 16.44 -17.79
N ARG A 9 2.96 17.22 -18.80
CA ARG A 9 2.51 18.60 -18.59
C ARG A 9 1.23 18.67 -17.77
N GLY A 10 0.28 17.78 -18.05
CA GLY A 10 -1.00 17.74 -17.34
C GLY A 10 -0.85 17.39 -15.86
N ILE A 11 0.09 16.53 -15.48
CA ILE A 11 0.33 16.25 -14.06
C ILE A 11 0.94 17.47 -13.35
N GLN A 12 1.83 18.22 -14.00
CA GLN A 12 2.38 19.46 -13.42
C GLN A 12 1.29 20.51 -13.22
N GLU A 13 0.45 20.73 -14.23
CA GLU A 13 -0.71 21.65 -14.14
C GLU A 13 -1.66 21.25 -13.00
N LEU A 14 -2.00 19.97 -12.88
CA LEU A 14 -2.86 19.48 -11.80
C LEU A 14 -2.22 19.62 -10.42
N LEU A 15 -0.91 19.45 -10.31
CA LEU A 15 -0.18 19.70 -9.06
C LEU A 15 -0.23 21.18 -8.67
N ASP A 16 -0.06 22.10 -9.63
CA ASP A 16 -0.08 23.54 -9.38
C ASP A 16 -1.49 24.01 -8.98
N ILE A 17 -2.53 23.54 -9.68
CA ILE A 17 -3.95 23.81 -9.34
C ILE A 17 -4.28 23.26 -7.95
N SER A 18 -3.84 22.04 -7.65
CA SER A 18 -4.09 21.41 -6.35
C SER A 18 -3.38 22.16 -5.23
N ASN A 19 -2.13 22.58 -5.44
CA ASN A 19 -1.36 23.33 -4.46
C ASN A 19 -1.97 24.71 -4.19
N MET A 20 -2.44 25.41 -5.23
CA MET A 20 -3.14 26.68 -5.09
C MET A 20 -4.47 26.51 -4.34
N SER A 21 -5.28 25.53 -4.72
CA SER A 21 -6.60 25.28 -4.12
C SER A 21 -6.47 24.87 -2.65
N LEU A 22 -5.54 23.97 -2.33
CA LEU A 22 -5.24 23.59 -0.94
C LEU A 22 -4.68 24.79 -0.16
N GLY A 23 -3.82 25.60 -0.77
CA GLY A 23 -3.29 26.82 -0.17
C GLY A 23 -4.37 27.83 0.19
N ALA A 24 -5.39 28.00 -0.66
CA ALA A 24 -6.55 28.85 -0.37
C ALA A 24 -7.36 28.35 0.84
N LEU A 25 -7.32 27.04 1.12
CA LEU A 25 -7.92 26.43 2.31
C LEU A 25 -6.98 26.40 3.53
N GLY A 26 -5.79 27.01 3.44
CA GLY A 26 -4.77 26.99 4.49
C GLY A 26 -4.04 25.65 4.63
N LEU A 27 -4.21 24.73 3.67
CA LEU A 27 -3.55 23.43 3.64
C LEU A 27 -2.26 23.48 2.82
N ARG A 28 -1.28 22.64 3.18
CA ARG A 28 0.01 22.52 2.48
C ARG A 28 0.30 21.06 2.16
N ILE A 29 0.84 20.83 0.96
CA ILE A 29 1.28 19.50 0.54
C ILE A 29 2.56 19.14 1.30
N ASN A 30 2.60 17.94 1.88
CA ASN A 30 3.78 17.44 2.56
C ASN A 30 4.70 16.72 1.57
N PHE A 31 5.81 17.38 1.19
CA PHE A 31 6.77 16.86 0.22
C PHE A 31 7.49 15.59 0.66
N LEU A 32 7.73 15.41 1.96
CA LEU A 32 8.41 14.23 2.49
C LEU A 32 7.54 12.96 2.42
N LYS A 33 6.22 13.13 2.28
CA LYS A 33 5.26 12.03 2.15
C LYS A 33 4.64 11.93 0.74
N SER A 34 5.09 12.77 -0.18
CA SER A 34 4.60 12.83 -1.55
C SER A 34 5.67 12.32 -2.49
N PHE A 35 5.26 11.59 -3.52
CA PHE A 35 6.15 11.09 -4.55
C PHE A 35 5.42 11.10 -5.89
N THR A 36 6.17 10.93 -6.98
CA THR A 36 5.62 10.86 -8.34
C THR A 36 6.07 9.60 -9.04
N ILE A 37 5.25 9.12 -9.99
CA ILE A 37 5.55 7.98 -10.85
C ILE A 37 5.14 8.35 -12.27
N SER A 38 6.06 8.18 -13.22
CA SER A 38 5.80 8.41 -14.65
C SER A 38 6.03 7.13 -15.43
N LEU A 39 4.95 6.47 -15.82
CA LEU A 39 4.97 5.25 -16.62
C LEU A 39 4.96 5.60 -18.11
N VAL A 40 5.99 5.17 -18.84
CA VAL A 40 6.13 5.42 -20.29
C VAL A 40 6.26 4.10 -21.04
N PRO A 41 5.43 3.84 -22.07
CA PRO A 41 5.55 2.63 -22.87
C PRO A 41 6.81 2.68 -23.74
N SER A 42 7.60 1.61 -23.71
CA SER A 42 8.67 1.34 -24.67
C SER A 42 8.14 0.42 -25.76
N GLY A 43 7.59 1.02 -26.83
CA GLY A 43 6.92 0.28 -27.90
C GLY A 43 7.80 -0.79 -28.56
N ARG A 44 9.10 -0.51 -28.73
CA ARG A 44 10.07 -1.46 -29.30
C ARG A 44 10.32 -2.67 -28.40
N ASP A 45 10.36 -2.45 -27.09
CA ASP A 45 10.71 -3.49 -26.11
C ASP A 45 9.49 -4.23 -25.58
N LYS A 46 8.26 -3.81 -25.96
CA LYS A 46 6.98 -4.28 -25.38
C LYS A 46 6.97 -4.23 -23.84
N LYS A 47 7.61 -3.21 -23.26
CA LYS A 47 7.77 -3.01 -21.81
C LYS A 47 7.29 -1.61 -21.41
N VAL A 48 6.90 -1.43 -20.16
CA VAL A 48 6.69 -0.11 -19.55
C VAL A 48 7.94 0.25 -18.76
N LYS A 49 8.41 1.49 -18.92
CA LYS A 49 9.56 2.06 -18.21
C LYS A 49 9.08 3.15 -17.27
N ILE A 50 9.79 3.32 -16.16
CA ILE A 50 9.61 4.50 -15.31
C ILE A 50 10.54 5.57 -15.88
N ALA A 51 9.97 6.62 -16.46
CA ALA A 51 10.74 7.70 -17.07
C ALA A 51 11.27 8.63 -15.99
N GLN A 52 12.57 8.89 -15.99
CA GLN A 52 13.19 9.85 -15.09
C GLN A 52 12.71 11.27 -15.46
N GLY A 53 12.00 11.93 -14.56
CA GLY A 53 11.44 13.25 -14.77
C GLY A 53 11.16 13.92 -13.43
N SER A 54 11.63 15.17 -13.28
CA SER A 54 11.38 15.93 -12.05
C SER A 54 10.07 16.70 -12.15
N PHE A 55 9.08 16.30 -11.34
CA PHE A 55 7.89 17.11 -11.09
C PHE A 55 8.13 18.03 -9.92
N ARG A 56 7.50 19.20 -9.91
CA ARG A 56 7.66 20.19 -8.86
C ARG A 56 6.31 20.54 -8.27
N VAL A 57 6.34 20.91 -6.99
CA VAL A 57 5.20 21.55 -6.35
C VAL A 57 5.72 22.86 -5.79
N GLY A 58 5.25 23.98 -6.33
CA GLY A 58 5.91 25.27 -6.13
C GLY A 58 7.37 25.22 -6.62
N ASN A 59 8.32 25.60 -5.76
CA ASN A 59 9.75 25.62 -6.10
C ASN A 59 10.51 24.35 -5.71
N THR A 60 9.85 23.35 -5.13
CA THR A 60 10.51 22.13 -4.63
C THR A 60 10.28 20.94 -5.56
N PRO A 61 11.33 20.22 -5.98
CA PRO A 61 11.19 18.96 -6.72
C PRO A 61 10.61 17.87 -5.81
N THR A 62 9.68 17.08 -6.34
CA THR A 62 9.08 15.94 -5.64
C THR A 62 9.91 14.69 -5.92
N PRO A 63 10.17 13.83 -4.92
CA PRO A 63 10.88 12.58 -5.16
C PRO A 63 10.11 11.71 -6.15
N GLN A 64 10.85 10.98 -6.96
CA GLN A 64 10.29 10.06 -7.94
C GLN A 64 10.53 8.62 -7.50
N LEU A 65 9.49 7.80 -7.61
CA LEU A 65 9.56 6.40 -7.21
C LEU A 65 10.28 5.53 -8.26
N GLY A 66 11.14 4.64 -7.80
CA GLY A 66 11.83 3.63 -8.60
C GLY A 66 10.95 2.42 -8.97
N VAL A 67 11.53 1.47 -9.73
CA VAL A 67 10.82 0.27 -10.22
C VAL A 67 10.52 -0.71 -9.08
N ASP A 68 11.45 -0.86 -8.15
CA ASP A 68 11.38 -1.85 -7.06
C ASP A 68 10.81 -1.28 -5.75
N GLU A 69 10.37 -0.03 -5.78
CA GLU A 69 9.88 0.65 -4.59
C GLU A 69 8.39 0.33 -4.36
N GLU A 70 8.08 -0.04 -3.12
CA GLU A 70 6.72 -0.33 -2.65
C GLU A 70 6.18 0.87 -1.86
N TRP A 71 4.92 1.23 -2.10
CA TRP A 71 4.20 2.21 -1.27
C TRP A 71 2.87 1.64 -0.77
N THR A 72 2.34 2.21 0.30
CA THR A 72 1.04 1.81 0.84
C THR A 72 -0.01 2.89 0.57
N TYR A 73 -1.12 2.49 -0.03
CA TYR A 73 -2.29 3.35 -0.21
C TYR A 73 -3.52 2.69 0.42
N LEU A 74 -4.15 3.39 1.38
CA LEU A 74 -5.31 2.89 2.14
C LEU A 74 -5.09 1.49 2.75
N GLY A 75 -3.88 1.22 3.25
CA GLY A 75 -3.52 -0.06 3.87
C GLY A 75 -3.23 -1.20 2.89
N VAL A 76 -3.19 -0.93 1.58
CA VAL A 76 -2.84 -1.91 0.55
C VAL A 76 -1.48 -1.54 -0.07
N PRO A 77 -0.55 -2.49 -0.20
CA PRO A 77 0.74 -2.22 -0.82
C PRO A 77 0.65 -2.22 -2.35
N PHE A 78 1.37 -1.30 -2.98
CA PHE A 78 1.46 -1.11 -4.42
C PHE A 78 2.93 -1.01 -4.85
N THR A 79 3.19 -1.47 -6.06
CA THR A 79 4.39 -1.24 -6.85
C THR A 79 4.00 -0.47 -8.12
N PRO A 80 4.96 0.05 -8.91
CA PRO A 80 4.65 0.72 -10.16
C PRO A 80 3.91 -0.16 -11.17
N ASP A 81 4.02 -1.48 -11.04
CA ASP A 81 3.29 -2.49 -11.84
C ASP A 81 1.85 -2.73 -11.34
N GLY A 82 1.47 -2.16 -10.19
CA GLY A 82 0.13 -2.25 -9.62
C GLY A 82 0.12 -2.80 -8.20
N LYS A 83 -0.83 -3.70 -7.90
CA LYS A 83 -0.97 -4.24 -6.54
C LYS A 83 0.22 -5.15 -6.19
N ALA A 84 0.94 -4.80 -5.14
CA ALA A 84 2.02 -5.62 -4.63
C ALA A 84 1.47 -6.93 -4.05
N LYS A 85 2.32 -7.97 -4.02
CA LYS A 85 1.97 -9.23 -3.37
C LYS A 85 1.78 -9.00 -1.89
N VAL A 86 0.68 -9.52 -1.37
CA VAL A 86 0.36 -9.38 0.04
C VAL A 86 1.26 -10.27 0.90
N LYS A 87 2.00 -9.66 1.83
CA LYS A 87 2.81 -10.34 2.84
C LYS A 87 1.96 -10.68 4.08
N ILE A 88 0.93 -11.52 3.93
CA ILE A 88 -0.08 -11.83 4.98
C ILE A 88 0.59 -12.23 6.29
N LEU A 89 1.60 -13.10 6.21
CA LEU A 89 2.25 -13.68 7.39
C LEU A 89 2.98 -12.64 8.24
N GLU A 90 3.51 -11.58 7.63
CA GLU A 90 4.18 -10.48 8.34
C GLU A 90 3.17 -9.69 9.17
N HIS A 91 1.94 -9.52 8.70
CA HIS A 91 0.87 -8.87 9.46
C HIS A 91 0.22 -9.80 10.50
N LEU A 92 0.17 -11.10 10.22
CA LEU A 92 -0.58 -12.07 11.01
C LEU A 92 0.21 -12.60 12.21
N ARG A 93 1.50 -12.92 12.01
CA ARG A 93 2.35 -13.52 13.07
C ARG A 93 2.47 -12.65 14.31
N PRO A 94 2.77 -11.34 14.24
CA PRO A 94 2.90 -10.51 15.44
C PRO A 94 1.59 -10.46 16.24
N LYS A 95 0.44 -10.38 15.55
CA LYS A 95 -0.88 -10.37 16.20
C LYS A 95 -1.21 -11.71 16.87
N LEU A 96 -0.87 -12.83 16.23
CA LEU A 96 -1.05 -14.16 16.81
C LEU A 96 -0.12 -14.40 18.00
N GLU A 97 1.11 -13.91 17.96
CA GLU A 97 2.04 -13.98 19.09
C GLU A 97 1.54 -13.21 20.31
N ILE A 98 1.02 -11.99 20.10
CA ILE A 98 0.39 -11.19 21.17
C ILE A 98 -0.79 -11.95 21.78
N LEU A 99 -1.67 -12.51 20.94
CA LEU A 99 -2.84 -13.29 21.39
C LEU A 99 -2.44 -14.54 22.20
N THR A 100 -1.32 -15.17 21.84
CA THR A 100 -0.83 -16.40 22.49
C THR A 100 -0.16 -16.10 23.83
N LYS A 101 0.55 -14.98 23.93
CA LYS A 101 1.23 -14.55 25.17
C LYS A 101 0.28 -13.93 26.20
N ALA A 102 -0.86 -13.40 25.76
CA ALA A 102 -1.83 -12.78 26.65
C ALA A 102 -2.50 -13.83 27.58
N PRO A 103 -2.69 -13.52 28.88
CA PRO A 103 -3.35 -14.43 29.84
C PRO A 103 -4.87 -14.45 29.61
N LEU A 104 -5.30 -15.10 28.53
CA LEU A 104 -6.71 -15.17 28.09
C LEU A 104 -7.25 -16.60 28.17
N LYS A 105 -8.54 -16.74 28.50
CA LYS A 105 -9.22 -18.04 28.41
C LYS A 105 -9.30 -18.50 26.95
N PRO A 106 -9.29 -19.81 26.65
CA PRO A 106 -9.38 -20.32 25.27
C PRO A 106 -10.57 -19.78 24.48
N GLN A 107 -11.74 -19.64 25.15
CA GLN A 107 -12.94 -19.07 24.55
C GLN A 107 -12.76 -17.59 24.16
N GLN A 108 -12.08 -16.80 25.01
CA GLN A 108 -11.78 -15.40 24.73
C GLN A 108 -10.75 -15.29 23.59
N ARG A 109 -9.72 -16.16 23.57
CA ARG A 109 -8.75 -16.22 22.46
C ARG A 109 -9.45 -16.48 21.13
N LEU A 110 -10.36 -17.47 21.07
CA LEU A 110 -11.11 -17.79 19.86
C LEU A 110 -12.04 -16.65 19.43
N PHE A 111 -12.71 -16.00 20.39
CA PHE A 111 -13.53 -14.83 20.13
C PHE A 111 -12.71 -13.69 19.51
N PHE A 112 -11.57 -13.34 20.10
CA PHE A 112 -10.69 -12.29 19.58
C PHE A 112 -10.14 -12.62 18.18
N LEU A 113 -9.76 -13.87 17.97
CA LEU A 113 -9.29 -14.34 16.66
C LEU A 113 -10.37 -14.12 15.59
N ARG A 114 -11.60 -14.58 15.85
CA ARG A 114 -12.72 -14.53 14.91
C ARG A 114 -13.25 -13.11 14.68
N CYS A 115 -13.38 -12.31 15.74
CA CYS A 115 -14.07 -11.03 15.68
C CYS A 115 -13.16 -9.84 15.39
N HIS A 116 -11.86 -9.93 15.68
CA HIS A 116 -10.93 -8.80 15.53
C HIS A 116 -9.76 -9.12 14.61
N LEU A 117 -9.08 -10.26 14.82
CA LEU A 117 -7.84 -10.54 14.11
C LEU A 117 -8.07 -10.92 12.64
N LEU A 118 -8.99 -11.85 12.37
CA LEU A 118 -9.32 -12.27 11.00
C LEU A 118 -9.97 -11.13 10.18
N PRO A 119 -10.99 -10.42 10.69
CA PRO A 119 -11.58 -9.30 9.95
C PRO A 119 -10.55 -8.19 9.67
N GLY A 120 -9.60 -7.98 10.58
CA GLY A 120 -8.53 -6.99 10.42
C GLY A 120 -7.56 -7.29 9.26
N VAL A 121 -7.51 -8.52 8.73
CA VAL A 121 -6.72 -8.84 7.54
C VAL A 121 -7.57 -8.91 6.27
N PHE A 122 -8.90 -9.01 6.37
CA PHE A 122 -9.78 -9.16 5.21
C PHE A 122 -9.70 -8.00 4.24
N HIS A 123 -9.58 -6.76 4.73
CA HIS A 123 -9.36 -5.58 3.88
C HIS A 123 -8.17 -5.79 2.94
N LEU A 124 -7.05 -6.25 3.50
CA LEU A 124 -5.80 -6.44 2.80
C LEU A 124 -5.89 -7.67 1.86
N LEU A 125 -6.58 -8.73 2.26
CA LEU A 125 -6.81 -9.91 1.42
C LEU A 125 -7.75 -9.66 0.25
N ALA A 126 -8.79 -8.85 0.46
CA ALA A 126 -9.81 -8.55 -0.55
C ALA A 126 -9.30 -7.54 -1.58
N LEU A 127 -8.60 -6.49 -1.12
CA LEU A 127 -8.14 -5.42 -2.00
C LEU A 127 -6.72 -5.64 -2.52
N GLY A 128 -5.86 -6.35 -1.79
CA GLY A 128 -4.49 -6.65 -2.20
C GLY A 128 -4.40 -7.84 -3.16
N ARG A 129 -3.19 -8.09 -3.67
CA ARG A 129 -2.90 -9.26 -4.50
C ARG A 129 -2.60 -10.48 -3.62
N ALA A 130 -3.66 -11.18 -3.21
CA ALA A 130 -3.55 -12.45 -2.50
C ALA A 130 -3.53 -13.64 -3.47
N THR A 131 -2.67 -14.63 -3.20
CA THR A 131 -2.65 -15.90 -3.95
C THR A 131 -3.24 -17.03 -3.12
N VAL A 132 -3.79 -18.05 -3.77
CA VAL A 132 -4.31 -19.25 -3.08
C VAL A 132 -3.24 -19.88 -2.18
N SER A 133 -1.98 -19.90 -2.63
CA SER A 133 -0.86 -20.41 -1.83
C SER A 133 -0.59 -19.58 -0.56
N SER A 134 -0.68 -18.26 -0.65
CA SER A 134 -0.53 -17.36 0.51
C SER A 134 -1.67 -17.54 1.53
N LEU A 135 -2.90 -17.71 1.05
CA LEU A 135 -4.08 -17.95 1.89
C LEU A 135 -4.00 -19.29 2.61
N LYS A 136 -3.61 -20.37 1.90
CA LYS A 136 -3.41 -21.69 2.52
C LYS A 136 -2.36 -21.63 3.62
N LYS A 137 -1.23 -20.95 3.39
CA LYS A 137 -0.19 -20.76 4.41
C LYS A 137 -0.72 -19.99 5.62
N ALA A 138 -1.50 -18.92 5.39
CA ALA A 138 -2.11 -18.16 6.48
C ALA A 138 -3.07 -19.03 7.32
N ASP A 139 -3.93 -19.81 6.67
CA ASP A 139 -4.86 -20.74 7.35
C ASP A 139 -4.12 -21.80 8.18
N THR A 140 -3.08 -22.43 7.62
CA THR A 140 -2.22 -23.38 8.35
C THR A 140 -1.60 -22.74 9.59
N VAL A 141 -1.12 -21.50 9.49
CA VAL A 141 -0.55 -20.78 10.62
C VAL A 141 -1.62 -20.49 11.66
N VAL A 142 -2.79 -19.96 11.28
CA VAL A 142 -3.87 -19.70 12.26
C VAL A 142 -4.26 -20.97 13.02
N ARG A 143 -4.41 -22.10 12.31
CA ARG A 143 -4.76 -23.38 12.94
C ARG A 143 -3.69 -23.88 13.90
N SER A 144 -2.40 -23.76 13.54
CA SER A 144 -1.31 -24.22 14.41
C SER A 144 -1.23 -23.46 15.74
N TYR A 145 -1.67 -22.19 15.76
CA TYR A 145 -1.76 -21.40 17.00
C TYR A 145 -2.99 -21.72 17.85
N LEU A 146 -4.03 -22.35 17.30
CA LEU A 146 -5.19 -22.82 18.05
C LEU A 146 -4.96 -24.19 18.69
N SER A 147 -4.10 -25.02 18.09
CA SER A 147 -3.72 -26.32 18.63
C SER A 147 -2.67 -26.24 19.76
N LYS A 148 -2.25 -25.03 20.14
CA LYS A 148 -1.34 -24.74 21.26
C LYS A 148 -2.08 -24.07 22.42
#